data_AF-A0A1I6ERQ2-F1
#
_entry.id   AF-A0A1I6ERQ2-F1
#
_cell.length_a   1.000
_cell.length_b   1.000
_cell.length_c   1.000
_cell.angle_alpha   90.00
_cell.angle_beta   90.00
_cell.angle_gamma   90.00
#
_symmetry.space_group_name_H-M   'P 1'
#
loop_
_entity.id
_entity.type
_entity.pdbx_description
1 polymer ?
#
loop_
_entity_poly.entity_id
_entity_poly.type
_entity_poly.pdbx_seq_one_letter_code
_entity_poly.pdbx_strand_id
1 'polypeptide(L)'
;MDTYIELKDVRVTGYVSMGLIALVAAESVWGTINDWQGGSSSWSFLAIMMVIPAGVAFVIWFRSATHNAEAIALHGVRMVSQVWKASDPAQREVPFAQRVASPLIRPWQLTFLAMVLGDVLESLLLDTPLYVVFSTLSTLCAIGAAGLACYVIFRISIMQQRFAVPQRRRG
;
A
#
# COMPACT_ATOMS: atom_id res chain seq x y z
N MET A 1 5.77 -20.19 25.68
CA MET A 1 6.41 -19.03 25.02
C MET A 1 5.29 -18.10 24.61
N ASP A 2 5.15 -16.97 25.30
CA ASP A 2 4.15 -15.96 24.97
C ASP A 2 4.55 -15.28 23.66
N THR A 3 3.75 -15.47 22.61
CA THR A 3 3.94 -14.84 21.31
C THR A 3 3.70 -13.34 21.47
N TYR A 4 4.77 -12.56 21.64
CA TYR A 4 4.68 -11.11 21.78
C TYR A 4 4.32 -10.49 20.43
N ILE A 5 3.12 -9.88 20.34
CA ILE A 5 2.66 -9.21 19.12
C ILE A 5 3.06 -7.73 19.20
N GLU A 6 3.97 -7.29 18.33
CA GLU A 6 4.46 -5.90 18.30
C GLU A 6 3.50 -4.98 17.53
N LEU A 7 2.38 -4.63 18.17
CA LEU A 7 1.31 -3.84 17.56
C LEU A 7 1.62 -2.36 17.41
N LYS A 8 2.47 -1.81 18.29
CA LYS A 8 2.84 -0.39 18.25
C LYS A 8 3.70 -0.12 17.01
N ASP A 9 4.64 -1.00 16.70
CA ASP A 9 5.55 -0.84 15.57
C ASP A 9 4.79 -0.94 14.23
N VAL A 10 3.90 -1.92 14.07
CA VAL A 10 3.05 -2.03 12.85
C VAL A 10 2.16 -0.80 12.64
N ARG A 11 1.65 -0.19 13.71
CA ARG A 11 0.84 1.02 13.59
C ARG A 11 1.68 2.22 13.15
N VAL A 12 2.83 2.43 13.79
CA VAL A 12 3.69 3.57 13.48
C VAL A 12 4.21 3.44 12.05
N THR A 13 4.75 2.29 11.69
CA THR A 13 5.23 2.01 10.33
C THR A 13 4.10 2.07 9.30
N GLY A 14 2.88 1.69 9.67
CA GLY A 14 1.68 1.80 8.82
C GLY A 14 1.29 3.25 8.53
N TYR A 15 1.19 4.10 9.55
CA TYR A 15 0.89 5.52 9.34
C TYR A 15 2.01 6.24 8.58
N VAL A 16 3.27 5.92 8.86
CA VAL A 16 4.41 6.45 8.11
C VAL A 16 4.31 6.04 6.63
N SER A 17 4.00 4.78 6.35
CA SER A 17 3.79 4.30 4.97
C SER A 17 2.63 5.03 4.29
N MET A 18 1.48 5.19 4.96
CA MET A 18 0.33 5.93 4.42
C MET A 18 0.68 7.39 4.12
N GLY A 19 1.40 8.06 5.03
CA GLY A 19 1.83 9.44 4.85
C GLY A 19 2.78 9.61 3.66
N LEU A 20 3.77 8.72 3.54
CA LEU A 20 4.72 8.75 2.43
C LEU A 20 4.05 8.43 1.08
N ILE A 21 3.15 7.44 1.04
CA ILE A 21 2.38 7.11 -0.17
C ILE A 21 1.47 8.27 -0.58
N ALA A 22 0.80 8.92 0.38
CA ALA A 22 -0.03 10.10 0.10
C ALA A 22 0.80 11.29 -0.40
N LEU A 23 2.00 11.46 0.16
CA LEU A 23 2.94 12.50 -0.25
C LEU A 23 3.44 12.27 -1.69
N VAL A 24 3.76 11.02 -2.06
CA VAL A 24 4.08 10.65 -3.45
C VAL A 24 2.92 11.00 -4.38
N ALA A 25 1.69 10.62 -4.04
CA ALA A 25 0.54 10.93 -4.90
C ALA A 25 0.29 12.45 -5.04
N ALA A 26 0.48 13.21 -3.95
CA ALA A 26 0.37 14.67 -3.99
C ALA A 26 1.46 15.30 -4.87
N GLU A 27 2.67 14.77 -4.81
CA GLU A 27 3.78 15.18 -5.66
C GLU A 27 3.51 14.88 -7.14
N SER A 28 3.00 13.70 -7.48
CA SER A 28 2.67 13.36 -8.87
C SER A 28 1.61 14.30 -9.45
N VAL A 29 0.59 14.66 -8.65
CA VAL A 29 -0.41 15.67 -9.03
C VAL A 29 0.24 17.04 -9.25
N TRP A 30 1.11 17.45 -8.33
CA TRP A 30 1.76 18.75 -8.39
C TRP A 30 2.74 18.87 -9.56
N GLY A 31 3.51 17.80 -9.85
CA GLY A 31 4.38 17.71 -11.01
C GLY A 31 3.58 17.78 -12.32
N THR A 32 2.49 17.01 -12.42
CA THR A 32 1.61 17.04 -13.59
C THR A 32 1.05 18.44 -13.86
N ILE A 33 0.63 19.18 -12.82
CA ILE A 33 0.08 20.54 -12.97
C ILE A 33 1.16 21.52 -13.44
N ASN A 34 2.35 21.50 -12.83
CA ASN A 34 3.39 22.48 -13.12
C ASN A 34 4.16 22.20 -14.41
N ASP A 35 4.14 20.97 -14.88
CA ASP A 35 4.96 20.50 -16.00
C ASP A 35 4.12 19.99 -17.19
N TRP A 36 2.84 20.37 -17.20
CA TRP A 36 1.83 19.84 -18.12
C TRP A 36 2.20 19.96 -19.62
N GLN A 37 3.06 20.92 -20.00
CA GLN A 37 3.39 21.22 -21.40
C GLN A 37 4.79 20.79 -21.85
N GLY A 38 5.61 20.20 -20.98
CA GLY A 38 6.92 19.70 -21.37
C GLY A 38 7.63 19.12 -20.17
N GLY A 39 7.91 17.82 -20.18
CA GLY A 39 8.43 17.17 -18.99
C GLY A 39 9.84 17.61 -18.62
N SER A 40 10.04 17.83 -17.34
CA SER A 40 11.28 18.23 -16.69
C SER A 40 11.85 17.04 -15.93
N SER A 41 13.14 16.80 -16.13
CA SER A 41 13.87 15.75 -15.44
C SER A 41 13.92 15.96 -13.92
N SER A 42 13.72 17.20 -13.45
CA SER A 42 13.66 17.57 -12.04
C SER A 42 12.45 16.98 -11.31
N TRP A 43 11.27 16.97 -11.95
CA TRP A 43 10.06 16.41 -11.35
C TRP A 43 10.12 14.88 -11.30
N SER A 44 10.56 14.24 -12.39
CA SER A 44 10.77 12.78 -12.40
C SER A 44 11.79 12.33 -11.34
N PHE A 45 12.86 13.10 -11.11
CA PHE A 45 13.84 12.82 -10.06
C PHE A 45 13.23 12.93 -8.65
N LEU A 46 12.42 13.96 -8.41
CA LEU A 46 11.79 14.21 -7.11
C LEU A 46 10.76 13.12 -6.77
N ALA A 47 9.96 12.70 -7.76
CA ALA A 47 9.06 11.56 -7.65
C ALA A 47 9.81 10.28 -7.25
N ILE A 48 10.93 9.96 -7.91
CA ILE A 48 11.76 8.78 -7.58
C ILE A 48 12.30 8.87 -6.14
N MET A 49 12.80 10.05 -5.75
CA MET A 49 13.31 10.29 -4.39
C MET A 49 12.25 10.14 -3.30
N MET A 50 10.96 10.34 -3.62
CA MET A 50 9.85 10.11 -2.70
C MET A 50 9.32 8.67 -2.72
N VAL A 51 9.33 8.01 -3.87
CA VAL A 51 8.90 6.62 -4.03
C VAL A 51 9.81 5.66 -3.25
N ILE A 52 11.13 5.88 -3.24
CA ILE A 52 12.08 4.99 -2.56
C ILE A 52 11.81 4.90 -1.04
N PRO A 53 11.77 6.01 -0.27
CA PRO A 53 11.41 5.97 1.15
C PRO A 53 10.02 5.38 1.41
N ALA A 54 9.03 5.69 0.56
CA ALA A 54 7.68 5.14 0.67
C ALA A 54 7.70 3.60 0.51
N GLY A 55 8.46 3.10 -0.47
CA GLY A 55 8.67 1.67 -0.68
C GLY A 55 9.36 0.99 0.49
N VAL A 56 10.42 1.59 1.04
CA VAL A 56 11.12 1.06 2.22
C VAL A 56 10.18 1.00 3.43
N ALA A 57 9.45 2.08 3.73
CA ALA A 57 8.49 2.11 4.83
C ALA A 57 7.40 1.03 4.65
N PHE A 58 6.88 0.89 3.43
CA PHE A 58 5.89 -0.15 3.11
C PHE A 58 6.44 -1.56 3.32
N VAL A 59 7.68 -1.83 2.90
CA VAL A 59 8.31 -3.14 3.09
C VAL A 59 8.51 -3.45 4.58
N ILE A 60 8.96 -2.48 5.37
CA ILE A 60 9.11 -2.63 6.82
C ILE A 60 7.76 -2.93 7.45
N TRP A 61 6.74 -2.11 7.16
CA TRP A 61 5.38 -2.31 7.64
C TRP A 61 4.84 -3.69 7.25
N PHE A 62 5.03 -4.10 5.99
CA PHE A 62 4.54 -5.38 5.50
C PHE A 62 5.18 -6.57 6.22
N ARG A 63 6.49 -6.50 6.51
CA ARG A 63 7.19 -7.54 7.28
C ARG A 63 6.65 -7.63 8.71
N SER A 64 6.52 -6.50 9.40
CA SER A 64 5.98 -6.47 10.77
C SER A 64 4.50 -6.90 10.80
N ALA A 65 3.70 -6.51 9.80
CA ALA A 65 2.31 -6.92 9.66
C ALA A 65 2.16 -8.42 9.41
N THR A 66 3.05 -9.01 8.60
CA THR A 66 3.08 -10.45 8.31
C THR A 66 3.49 -11.25 9.55
N HIS A 67 4.53 -10.81 10.26
CA HIS A 67 4.96 -11.44 11.52
C HIS A 67 3.84 -11.44 12.57
N ASN A 68 3.13 -10.31 12.72
CA ASN A 68 1.98 -10.23 13.62
C ASN A 68 0.79 -11.08 13.14
N ALA A 69 0.57 -11.21 11.83
CA ALA A 69 -0.48 -12.07 11.28
C ALA A 69 -0.20 -13.56 11.53
N GLU A 70 1.07 -13.99 11.46
CA GLU A 70 1.49 -15.33 11.85
C GLU A 70 1.19 -15.59 13.35
N ALA A 71 1.48 -14.61 14.22
CA ALA A 71 1.22 -14.72 15.65
C ALA A 71 -0.28 -14.71 16.03
N ILE A 72 -1.12 -13.95 15.33
CA ILE A 72 -2.53 -13.74 15.66
C ILE A 72 -3.45 -14.87 15.16
N ALA A 73 -3.12 -15.50 14.03
CA ALA A 73 -4.09 -16.37 13.37
C ALA A 73 -3.54 -17.69 12.80
N LEU A 74 -2.25 -17.83 12.45
CA LEU A 74 -1.77 -19.00 11.71
C LEU A 74 -0.26 -19.22 11.82
N HIS A 75 0.13 -20.44 12.17
CA HIS A 75 1.42 -20.95 11.71
C HIS A 75 1.39 -20.98 10.16
N GLY A 76 2.05 -20.04 9.47
CA GLY A 76 2.33 -20.12 8.02
C GLY A 76 1.72 -19.07 7.08
N VAL A 77 1.40 -17.86 7.53
CA VAL A 77 1.02 -16.75 6.62
C VAL A 77 2.28 -16.13 6.02
N ARG A 78 2.65 -16.55 4.82
CA ARG A 78 3.88 -16.10 4.13
C ARG A 78 3.63 -15.24 2.89
N MET A 79 2.38 -15.15 2.41
CA MET A 79 2.05 -14.44 1.16
C MET A 79 1.15 -13.23 1.39
N VAL A 80 1.36 -12.16 0.60
CA VAL A 80 0.52 -10.95 0.58
C VAL A 80 -0.97 -11.31 0.51
N SER A 81 -1.34 -12.23 -0.37
CA SER A 81 -2.72 -12.71 -0.53
C SER A 81 -3.31 -13.33 0.74
N GLN A 82 -2.49 -13.96 1.58
CA GLN A 82 -2.90 -14.54 2.86
C GLN A 82 -3.07 -13.47 3.95
N VAL A 83 -2.20 -12.45 3.97
CA VAL A 83 -2.38 -11.27 4.84
C VAL A 83 -3.71 -10.58 4.51
N TRP A 84 -4.02 -10.46 3.22
CA TRP A 84 -5.30 -9.91 2.77
C TRP A 84 -6.51 -10.77 3.14
N LYS A 85 -6.43 -12.10 2.99
CA LYS A 85 -7.46 -13.04 3.49
C LYS A 85 -7.67 -12.91 5.00
N ALA A 86 -6.59 -12.68 5.75
CA ALA A 86 -6.68 -12.47 7.20
C ALA A 86 -7.41 -11.16 7.50
N SER A 87 -7.15 -10.12 6.72
CA SER A 87 -7.59 -8.74 6.95
C SER A 87 -9.06 -8.42 6.63
N ASP A 88 -9.82 -9.36 6.08
CA ASP A 88 -11.23 -9.12 5.74
C ASP A 88 -12.15 -9.27 6.98
N PRO A 89 -12.76 -8.17 7.49
CA PRO A 89 -13.66 -8.22 8.63
C PRO A 89 -14.93 -9.01 8.35
N ALA A 90 -15.38 -9.08 7.09
CA ALA A 90 -16.59 -9.80 6.71
C ALA A 90 -16.44 -11.33 6.82
N GLN A 91 -15.20 -11.83 6.81
CA GLN A 91 -14.88 -13.25 6.82
C GLN A 91 -14.28 -13.70 8.16
N ARG A 92 -14.53 -12.94 9.22
CA ARG A 92 -13.92 -13.16 10.54
C ARG A 92 -14.32 -14.48 11.18
N GLU A 93 -15.61 -14.80 11.09
CA GLU A 93 -16.18 -16.03 11.66
C GLU A 93 -15.88 -17.27 10.81
N VAL A 94 -15.36 -17.05 9.59
CA VAL A 94 -14.96 -18.11 8.69
C VAL A 94 -13.56 -18.61 9.08
N PRO A 95 -13.35 -19.94 9.23
CA PRO A 95 -12.03 -20.51 9.44
C PRO A 95 -11.06 -20.05 8.35
N PHE A 96 -9.80 -19.77 8.69
CA PHE A 96 -8.87 -19.15 7.75
C PHE A 96 -8.70 -19.91 6.42
N ALA A 97 -8.71 -21.25 6.48
CA ALA A 97 -8.61 -22.11 5.29
C ALA A 97 -9.74 -21.85 4.28
N GLN A 98 -10.90 -21.38 4.73
CA GLN A 98 -12.08 -21.08 3.92
C GLN A 98 -12.20 -19.58 3.57
N ARG A 99 -11.27 -18.73 4.03
CA ARG A 99 -11.28 -17.30 3.69
C ARG A 99 -10.86 -17.06 2.24
N VAL A 100 -11.66 -16.25 1.56
CA VAL A 100 -11.46 -15.75 0.21
C VAL A 100 -10.65 -14.46 0.26
N ALA A 101 -9.73 -14.30 -0.69
CA ALA A 101 -8.91 -13.10 -0.77
C ALA A 101 -9.79 -11.88 -1.13
N SER A 102 -9.46 -10.71 -0.59
CA SER A 102 -10.24 -9.49 -0.85
C SER A 102 -10.37 -9.24 -2.36
N PRO A 103 -11.58 -8.91 -2.87
CA PRO A 103 -11.78 -8.62 -4.30
C PRO A 103 -10.99 -7.40 -4.77
N LEU A 104 -10.49 -6.57 -3.84
CA LEU A 104 -9.73 -5.36 -4.11
C LEU A 104 -8.24 -5.62 -4.42
N ILE A 105 -7.73 -6.83 -4.20
CA ILE A 105 -6.32 -7.16 -4.49
C ILE A 105 -6.01 -7.01 -5.98
N ARG A 106 -6.86 -7.57 -6.84
CA ARG A 106 -6.65 -7.51 -8.29
C ARG A 106 -6.72 -6.08 -8.83
N PRO A 107 -7.74 -5.27 -8.49
CA PRO A 107 -7.75 -3.85 -8.80
C PRO A 107 -6.46 -3.14 -8.35
N TRP A 108 -6.01 -3.33 -7.11
CA TRP A 108 -4.78 -2.70 -6.62
C TRP A 108 -3.53 -3.10 -7.43
N GLN A 109 -3.36 -4.39 -7.72
CA GLN A 109 -2.23 -4.87 -8.53
C GLN A 109 -2.25 -4.29 -9.95
N LEU A 110 -3.44 -4.21 -10.56
CA LEU A 110 -3.60 -3.63 -11.90
C LEU A 110 -3.35 -2.12 -11.89
N THR A 111 -3.87 -1.39 -10.90
CA THR A 111 -3.64 0.05 -10.78
C THR A 111 -2.16 0.36 -10.53
N PHE A 112 -1.48 -0.43 -9.70
CA PHE A 112 -0.03 -0.30 -9.47
C PHE A 112 0.77 -0.60 -10.73
N LEU A 113 0.44 -1.69 -11.45
CA LEU A 113 1.13 -2.02 -12.70
C LEU A 113 0.89 -0.95 -13.78
N ALA A 114 -0.32 -0.43 -13.89
CA ALA A 114 -0.67 0.64 -14.82
C ALA A 114 0.09 1.94 -14.50
N MET A 115 0.25 2.28 -13.21
CA MET A 115 1.07 3.42 -12.77
C MET A 115 2.53 3.25 -13.20
N VAL A 116 3.16 2.11 -12.87
CA VAL A 116 4.57 1.85 -13.25
C VAL A 116 4.77 1.87 -14.77
N LEU A 117 3.83 1.30 -15.53
CA LEU A 117 3.86 1.36 -16.99
C LEU A 117 3.68 2.80 -17.50
N GLY A 118 2.80 3.58 -16.87
CA GLY A 118 2.60 5.00 -17.15
C GLY A 118 3.88 5.81 -16.96
N ASP A 119 4.56 5.63 -15.82
CA ASP A 119 5.83 6.32 -15.51
C ASP A 119 6.96 5.98 -16.50
N VAL A 120 7.04 4.71 -16.92
CA VAL A 120 8.01 4.27 -17.94
C VAL A 120 7.69 4.90 -19.30
N LEU A 121 6.43 4.89 -19.71
CA LEU A 121 6.01 5.47 -20.99
C LEU A 121 6.17 6.99 -20.99
N GLU A 122 5.87 7.67 -19.89
CA GLU A 122 6.12 9.10 -19.70
C GLU A 122 7.61 9.40 -19.91
N SER A 123 8.49 8.64 -19.25
CA SER A 123 9.94 8.81 -19.35
C SER A 123 10.50 8.57 -20.77
N LEU A 124 9.84 7.72 -21.56
CA LEU A 124 10.23 7.43 -22.94
C LEU A 124 9.66 8.43 -23.96
N LEU A 125 8.62 9.17 -23.60
CA LEU A 125 7.82 10.02 -24.50
C LEU A 125 7.86 11.50 -24.13
N LEU A 126 8.80 11.91 -23.28
CA LEU A 126 9.00 13.26 -22.74
C LEU A 126 8.85 14.40 -23.77
N ASP A 127 9.39 14.22 -24.99
CA ASP A 127 9.40 15.25 -26.04
C ASP A 127 8.20 15.19 -27.01
N THR A 128 7.19 14.36 -26.71
CA THR A 128 6.06 14.11 -27.62
C THR A 128 4.75 14.66 -27.07
N PRO A 129 3.77 15.01 -27.92
CA PRO A 129 2.43 15.39 -27.45
C PRO A 129 1.69 14.28 -26.68
N LEU A 130 2.18 13.04 -26.76
CA LEU A 130 1.66 11.92 -25.98
C LEU A 130 2.08 11.99 -24.50
N TYR A 131 3.12 12.76 -24.16
CA TYR A 131 3.56 13.00 -22.79
C TYR A 131 2.39 13.41 -21.88
N VAL A 132 1.58 14.38 -22.32
CA VAL A 132 0.45 14.91 -21.54
C VAL A 132 -0.57 13.82 -21.19
N VAL A 133 -0.85 12.93 -22.13
CA VAL A 133 -1.81 11.82 -21.95
C VAL A 133 -1.27 10.82 -20.93
N PHE A 134 0.00 10.44 -21.06
CA PHE A 134 0.62 9.47 -20.16
C PHE A 134 0.89 10.03 -18.76
N SER A 135 1.31 11.29 -18.65
CA SER A 135 1.48 11.99 -17.37
C SER A 135 0.15 12.11 -16.61
N THR A 136 -0.93 12.51 -17.30
CA THR A 136 -2.27 12.56 -16.69
C THR A 136 -2.76 11.18 -16.26
N LEU A 137 -2.58 10.17 -17.12
CA LEU A 137 -2.99 8.79 -16.82
C LEU A 137 -2.19 8.21 -15.65
N SER A 138 -0.87 8.43 -15.63
CA SER A 138 0.00 7.96 -14.55
C SER A 138 -0.41 8.58 -13.22
N THR A 139 -0.68 9.89 -13.19
CA THR A 139 -1.15 10.59 -11.98
C THR A 139 -2.49 10.08 -11.47
N LEU A 140 -3.46 9.82 -12.37
CA LEU A 140 -4.73 9.20 -11.96
C LEU A 140 -4.51 7.78 -11.39
N CYS A 141 -3.63 7.00 -12.00
CA CYS A 141 -3.24 5.68 -11.49
C CYS A 141 -2.51 5.78 -10.15
N ALA A 142 -1.64 6.77 -9.95
CA ALA A 142 -0.92 7.00 -8.70
C ALA A 142 -1.88 7.33 -7.56
N ILE A 143 -2.86 8.21 -7.78
CA ILE A 143 -3.93 8.50 -6.80
C ILE A 143 -4.71 7.22 -6.47
N GLY A 144 -5.12 6.46 -7.50
CA GLY A 144 -5.86 5.21 -7.32
C GLY A 144 -5.07 4.16 -6.53
N ALA A 145 -3.79 3.97 -6.89
CA ALA A 145 -2.88 3.04 -6.23
C ALA A 145 -2.61 3.45 -4.78
N ALA A 146 -2.38 4.76 -4.54
CA ALA A 146 -2.18 5.31 -3.21
C ALA A 146 -3.42 5.17 -2.33
N GLY A 147 -4.61 5.49 -2.86
CA GLY A 147 -5.87 5.33 -2.15
C GLY A 147 -6.14 3.88 -1.75
N LEU A 148 -5.94 2.95 -2.69
CA LEU A 148 -6.05 1.52 -2.42
C LEU A 148 -5.01 1.07 -1.39
N ALA A 149 -3.73 1.43 -1.54
CA ALA A 149 -2.64 1.11 -0.61
C ALA A 149 -2.95 1.59 0.83
N CYS A 150 -3.35 2.85 0.98
CA CYS A 150 -3.74 3.43 2.26
C CYS A 150 -4.93 2.71 2.88
N TYR A 151 -5.94 2.36 2.07
CA TYR A 151 -7.08 1.56 2.52
C TYR A 151 -6.64 0.19 3.07
N VAL A 152 -5.70 -0.49 2.41
CA VAL A 152 -5.13 -1.78 2.86
C VAL A 152 -4.49 -1.64 4.23
N ILE A 153 -3.56 -0.68 4.34
CA ILE A 153 -2.76 -0.47 5.53
C ILE A 153 -3.66 -0.14 6.71
N PHE A 154 -4.66 0.73 6.48
CA PHE A 154 -5.67 1.08 7.46
C PHE A 154 -6.47 -0.14 7.92
N ARG A 155 -6.97 -0.96 6.98
CA ARG A 155 -7.77 -2.16 7.28
C ARG A 155 -7.00 -3.19 8.10
N ILE A 156 -5.75 -3.48 7.71
CA ILE A 156 -4.89 -4.41 8.43
C ILE A 156 -4.54 -3.87 9.82
N SER A 157 -4.21 -2.58 9.93
CA SER A 157 -3.87 -1.96 11.22
C SER A 157 -5.04 -2.00 12.20
N ILE A 158 -6.27 -1.73 11.74
CA ILE A 158 -7.49 -1.84 12.57
C ILE A 158 -7.76 -3.28 12.99
N MET A 159 -7.60 -4.24 12.08
CA MET A 159 -7.79 -5.65 12.41
C MET A 159 -6.86 -6.04 13.55
N GLN A 160 -5.56 -5.76 13.41
CA GLN A 160 -4.56 -6.14 14.41
C GLN A 160 -4.83 -5.49 15.78
N GLN A 161 -5.28 -4.22 15.82
CA GLN A 161 -5.68 -3.56 17.07
C GLN A 161 -6.76 -4.34 17.84
N ARG A 162 -7.70 -5.00 17.16
CA ARG A 162 -8.78 -5.72 17.83
C ARG A 162 -8.36 -7.07 18.40
N PHE A 163 -7.26 -7.65 17.93
CA PHE A 163 -6.64 -8.85 18.51
C PHE A 163 -5.64 -8.53 19.63
N ALA A 164 -5.21 -7.27 19.73
CA ALA A 164 -4.34 -6.76 20.80
C ALA A 164 -5.04 -6.62 22.16
N VAL A 165 -6.37 -6.56 22.19
CA VAL A 165 -7.11 -6.35 23.43
C VAL A 165 -7.04 -7.64 24.24
N PRO A 166 -6.45 -7.63 25.45
CA PRO A 166 -6.50 -8.81 26.32
C PRO A 166 -7.96 -9.15 26.52
N GLN A 167 -8.38 -10.38 26.14
CA GLN A 167 -9.64 -10.89 26.64
C GLN A 167 -9.52 -10.89 28.16
N ARG A 168 -10.15 -9.92 28.85
CA ARG A 168 -10.40 -10.05 30.28
C ARG A 168 -11.15 -11.38 30.42
N ARG A 169 -10.45 -12.41 30.89
CA ARG A 169 -11.08 -13.62 31.42
C ARG A 169 -12.06 -13.11 32.48
N ARG A 170 -13.34 -13.05 32.13
CA ARG A 170 -14.40 -13.00 33.12
C ARG A 170 -14.36 -14.37 33.78
N GLY A 171 -13.63 -14.44 34.89
CA GLY A 171 -13.83 -15.48 35.90
C GLY A 171 -15.15 -15.25 36.60
#